data_AF-A0A8H6J1E8-F1
#
_entry.id   AF-A0A8H6J1E8-F1
#
_cell.length_a   1.000
_cell.length_b   1.000
_cell.length_c   1.000
_cell.angle_alpha   90.00
_cell.angle_beta   90.00
_cell.angle_gamma   90.00
#
_symmetry.space_group_name_H-M   'P 1'
#
loop_
_entity.id
_entity.type
_entity.pdbx_description
1 polymer ?
#
loop_
_entity_poly.entity_id
_entity_poly.type
_entity_poly.pdbx_seq_one_letter_code
_entity_poly.pdbx_strand_id
1 'polypeptide(L)'
;MQLSFVLVLLASTTGVIADLHYYGYCYSKIQPVNNNNVCPKKRDTSDNMALKLGRSRIMGRAYGDNAEATKKACAAYRKRNTGSKQWDQCPDCTVSMRHTTDSNYCITSCNSAAKHIGGDELHYYCKQAGADGSDAYP
;
A
#
# COMPACT_ATOMS: atom_id res chain seq x y z
N MET A 1 -1.21 -23.73 -51.24
CA MET A 1 -2.26 -23.32 -50.27
C MET A 1 -1.58 -22.61 -49.11
N GLN A 2 -2.25 -21.59 -48.58
CA GLN A 2 -1.71 -20.43 -47.87
C GLN A 2 -0.89 -20.70 -46.60
N LEU A 3 0.11 -19.82 -46.43
CA LEU A 3 0.86 -19.53 -45.21
C LEU A 3 -0.08 -19.24 -44.02
N SER A 4 0.35 -19.64 -42.82
CA SER A 4 -0.05 -18.96 -41.58
C SER A 4 1.12 -18.98 -40.61
N PHE A 5 2.04 -18.02 -40.80
CA PHE A 5 2.95 -17.59 -39.75
C PHE A 5 2.12 -16.77 -38.75
N VAL A 6 1.73 -17.38 -37.63
CA VAL A 6 1.18 -16.63 -36.49
C VAL A 6 2.35 -15.97 -35.79
N LEU A 7 2.69 -14.76 -36.24
CA LEU A 7 3.66 -13.89 -35.59
C LEU A 7 3.01 -13.33 -34.31
N VAL A 8 3.20 -14.03 -33.18
CA VAL A 8 2.88 -13.47 -31.86
C VAL A 8 3.91 -12.40 -31.56
N LEU A 9 3.60 -11.16 -31.93
CA LEU A 9 4.34 -9.98 -31.51
C LEU A 9 4.10 -9.77 -30.01
N LEU A 10 4.99 -10.33 -29.18
CA LEU A 10 5.18 -9.86 -27.82
C LEU A 10 5.76 -8.45 -27.93
N ALA A 11 4.89 -7.45 -27.88
CA ALA A 11 5.28 -6.06 -27.73
C ALA A 11 5.90 -5.88 -26.34
N SER A 12 7.19 -6.17 -26.20
CA SER A 12 8.02 -5.61 -25.14
C SER A 12 8.22 -4.14 -25.46
N THR A 13 7.17 -3.34 -25.23
CA THR A 13 7.31 -1.89 -25.22
C THR A 13 8.32 -1.57 -24.14
N THR A 14 9.42 -0.97 -24.56
CA THR A 14 10.43 -0.33 -23.72
C THR A 14 9.74 0.72 -22.86
N GLY A 15 9.19 0.28 -21.72
CA GLY A 15 8.65 1.15 -20.71
C GLY A 15 9.81 1.65 -19.88
N VAL A 16 9.87 2.96 -19.65
CA VAL A 16 10.40 3.47 -18.38
C VAL A 16 9.90 2.53 -17.28
N ILE A 17 10.81 1.95 -16.51
CA ILE A 17 10.46 1.08 -15.39
C ILE A 17 9.77 1.98 -14.39
N ALA A 18 8.45 2.14 -14.52
CA ALA A 18 7.66 2.67 -13.42
C ALA A 18 7.84 1.69 -12.28
N ASP A 19 8.07 2.23 -11.09
CA ASP A 19 8.25 1.45 -9.88
C ASP A 19 6.88 0.85 -9.50
N LEU A 20 6.56 -0.28 -10.14
CA LEU A 20 5.27 -0.97 -10.06
C LEU A 20 5.26 -1.93 -8.88
N HIS A 21 4.36 -1.67 -7.95
CA HIS A 21 4.26 -2.39 -6.70
C HIS A 21 2.91 -3.11 -6.58
N TYR A 22 2.92 -4.21 -5.83
CA TYR A 22 1.69 -4.89 -5.44
C TYR A 22 1.00 -4.17 -4.30
N TYR A 23 1.76 -3.47 -3.46
CA TYR A 23 1.24 -2.85 -2.25
C TYR A 23 1.78 -1.44 -2.07
N GLY A 24 1.03 -0.63 -1.34
CA GLY A 24 1.57 0.58 -0.74
C GLY A 24 0.69 1.14 0.38
N TYR A 25 1.28 1.95 1.24
CA TYR A 25 0.61 2.54 2.40
C TYR A 25 1.08 3.97 2.64
N CYS A 26 0.23 4.75 3.28
CA CYS A 26 0.56 6.09 3.74
C CYS A 26 1.11 6.05 5.16
N TYR A 27 2.12 6.87 5.45
CA TYR A 27 2.64 7.07 6.80
C TYR A 27 2.59 8.54 7.21
N SER A 28 2.55 8.78 8.51
CA SER A 28 2.59 10.12 9.09
C SER A 28 3.51 10.12 10.29
N LYS A 29 4.04 11.27 10.67
CA LYS A 29 4.77 11.46 11.91
C LYS A 29 3.91 10.92 13.04
N ILE A 30 4.49 10.12 13.92
CA ILE A 30 3.73 9.51 15.02
C ILE A 30 3.12 10.63 15.87
N GLN A 31 1.81 10.80 15.76
CA GLN A 31 0.99 11.41 16.79
C GLN A 31 0.76 10.35 17.89
N PRO A 32 0.57 10.73 19.17
CA PRO A 32 0.45 9.77 20.27
C PRO A 32 -0.50 8.64 19.90
N VAL A 33 0.01 7.41 20.01
CA VAL A 33 -0.63 6.17 19.56
C VAL A 33 -2.14 6.16 19.82
N ASN A 34 -2.95 6.20 18.76
CA ASN A 34 -4.32 5.72 18.85
C ASN A 34 -4.30 4.22 18.52
N ASN A 35 -4.92 3.42 19.36
CA ASN A 35 -4.91 1.96 19.32
C ASN A 35 -5.76 1.36 18.17
N ASN A 36 -5.94 2.10 17.08
CA ASN A 36 -6.90 1.78 16.02
C ASN A 36 -6.34 0.81 14.95
N ASN A 37 -5.03 0.52 14.99
CA ASN A 37 -4.33 -0.32 14.00
C ASN A 37 -3.75 -1.60 14.64
N VAL A 38 -4.31 -2.03 15.78
CA VAL A 38 -4.01 -3.35 16.36
C VAL A 38 -4.66 -4.41 15.49
N CYS A 39 -3.84 -5.22 14.82
CA CYS A 39 -4.36 -6.33 14.03
C CYS A 39 -5.14 -7.30 14.92
N PRO A 40 -6.27 -7.88 14.48
CA PRO A 40 -6.93 -8.95 15.22
C PRO A 40 -5.92 -10.06 15.43
N LYS A 41 -5.43 -10.19 16.66
CA LYS A 41 -4.57 -11.30 17.06
C LYS A 41 -5.30 -12.60 16.75
N LYS A 42 -4.60 -13.63 16.29
CA LYS A 42 -5.03 -14.99 16.65
C LYS A 42 -5.11 -14.97 18.17
N ARG A 43 -6.28 -15.16 18.79
CA ARG A 43 -6.49 -14.97 20.24
C ARG A 43 -5.40 -15.63 21.10
N ASP A 44 -4.37 -14.88 21.49
CA ASP A 44 -3.57 -15.18 22.67
C ASP A 44 -4.22 -14.46 23.87
N THR A 45 -4.80 -15.26 24.76
CA THR A 45 -5.58 -14.93 25.97
C THR A 45 -4.77 -14.22 27.06
N SER A 46 -4.12 -13.11 26.71
CA SER A 46 -3.43 -12.25 27.68
C SER A 46 -3.83 -10.80 27.46
N ASP A 47 -4.99 -10.46 28.02
CA ASP A 47 -5.61 -9.13 28.04
C ASP A 47 -4.81 -8.10 28.86
N ASN A 48 -3.49 -8.09 28.73
CA ASN A 48 -2.57 -7.16 29.42
C ASN A 48 -1.49 -6.56 28.49
N MET A 49 -1.63 -6.68 27.16
CA MET A 49 -0.67 -6.12 26.19
C MET A 49 -1.00 -4.72 25.67
N ALA A 50 -2.22 -4.21 25.88
CA ALA A 50 -2.59 -2.85 25.47
C ALA A 50 -1.72 -1.77 26.15
N LEU A 51 -1.14 -2.05 27.32
CA LEU A 51 -0.25 -1.13 28.03
C LEU A 51 1.26 -1.42 27.83
N LYS A 52 1.64 -2.61 27.34
CA LYS A 52 3.04 -2.95 27.02
C LYS A 52 3.46 -2.56 25.60
N LEU A 53 2.51 -2.47 24.67
CA LEU A 53 2.77 -2.07 23.28
C LEU A 53 2.96 -0.55 23.12
N GLY A 54 2.56 0.27 24.10
CA GLY A 54 2.64 1.72 24.04
C GLY A 54 3.94 2.36 24.54
N ARG A 55 4.84 1.63 25.23
CA ARG A 55 5.96 2.29 25.95
C ARG A 55 7.37 1.83 25.56
N SER A 56 7.56 0.63 25.00
CA SER A 56 8.92 0.10 24.78
C SER A 56 9.49 0.23 23.36
N ARG A 57 8.72 0.67 22.36
CA ARG A 57 9.20 0.81 20.96
C ARG A 57 8.98 2.19 20.32
N ILE A 58 8.57 3.19 21.11
CA ILE A 58 8.37 4.56 20.60
C ILE A 58 9.71 5.32 20.48
N MET A 59 10.78 4.85 21.11
CA MET A 59 12.08 5.54 21.12
C MET A 59 12.91 5.38 19.83
N GLY A 60 12.32 4.95 18.72
CA GLY A 60 13.06 4.76 17.46
C GLY A 60 12.25 4.82 16.15
N ARG A 61 10.94 5.08 16.18
CA ARG A 61 10.12 5.19 14.96
C ARG A 61 9.54 6.60 14.89
N ALA A 62 10.04 7.43 13.97
CA ALA A 62 9.54 8.79 13.78
C ALA A 62 8.20 8.83 13.01
N TYR A 63 7.83 7.72 12.36
CA TYR A 63 6.64 7.60 11.50
C TYR A 63 5.82 6.34 11.84
N GLY A 64 4.50 6.46 11.73
CA GLY A 64 3.52 5.40 11.93
C GLY A 64 2.55 5.30 10.75
N ASP A 65 1.84 4.19 10.65
CA ASP A 65 0.87 3.99 9.58
C ASP A 65 -0.32 4.96 9.70
N ASN A 66 -0.81 5.45 8.55
CA ASN A 66 -1.98 6.31 8.49
C ASN A 66 -3.09 5.61 7.71
N ALA A 67 -3.85 4.77 8.40
CA ALA A 67 -4.88 3.92 7.79
C ALA A 67 -5.99 4.73 7.09
N GLU A 68 -6.37 5.89 7.62
CA GLU A 68 -7.38 6.75 6.99
C GLU A 68 -6.84 7.34 5.68
N ALA A 69 -5.61 7.86 5.70
CA ALA A 69 -4.97 8.36 4.49
C ALA A 69 -4.79 7.24 3.46
N THR A 70 -4.38 6.04 3.87
CA THR A 70 -4.27 4.89 2.95
C THR A 70 -5.60 4.54 2.31
N LYS A 71 -6.70 4.51 3.06
CA LYS A 71 -8.04 4.23 2.51
C LYS A 71 -8.46 5.29 1.48
N LYS A 72 -8.25 6.58 1.80
CA LYS A 72 -8.54 7.69 0.89
C LYS A 72 -7.68 7.62 -0.37
N ALA A 73 -6.38 7.41 -0.20
CA ALA A 73 -5.44 7.28 -1.30
C ALA A 73 -5.79 6.10 -2.21
N CYS A 74 -6.06 4.93 -1.64
CA CYS A 74 -6.46 3.74 -2.40
C CYS A 74 -7.78 3.95 -3.15
N ALA A 75 -8.75 4.62 -2.53
CA ALA A 75 -10.02 4.95 -3.19
C ALA A 75 -9.85 5.93 -4.35
N ALA A 76 -8.93 6.90 -4.23
CA ALA A 76 -8.58 7.81 -5.31
C ALA A 76 -7.84 7.08 -6.44
N TYR A 77 -6.84 6.26 -6.09
CA TYR A 77 -6.05 5.46 -7.03
C TYR A 77 -6.93 4.49 -7.84
N ARG A 78 -7.92 3.86 -7.20
CA ARG A 78 -8.89 2.99 -7.88
C ARG A 78 -9.77 3.73 -8.91
N LYS A 79 -10.05 5.02 -8.68
CA LYS A 79 -10.82 5.87 -9.60
C LYS A 79 -9.94 6.54 -10.65
N ARG A 80 -8.63 6.33 -10.58
CA ARG A 80 -7.66 6.98 -11.46
C ARG A 80 -7.82 6.44 -12.88
N ASN A 81 -7.82 7.35 -13.83
CA ASN A 81 -7.80 7.08 -15.26
C ASN A 81 -7.22 8.30 -15.99
N THR A 82 -5.89 8.41 -16.04
CA THR A 82 -5.22 9.55 -16.71
C THR A 82 -4.49 9.15 -18.00
N GLY A 83 -4.68 7.91 -18.46
CA GLY A 83 -3.93 7.38 -19.59
C GLY A 83 -4.09 5.87 -19.76
N SER A 84 -3.19 5.29 -20.57
CA SER A 84 -3.20 3.89 -20.96
C SER A 84 -2.02 3.08 -20.40
N LYS A 85 -1.16 3.68 -19.56
CA LYS A 85 -0.07 2.94 -18.91
C LYS A 85 -0.62 2.10 -17.76
N GLN A 86 0.15 1.11 -17.32
CA GLN A 86 -0.28 0.19 -16.27
C GLN A 86 -0.66 0.95 -14.99
N TRP A 87 0.20 1.82 -14.48
CA TRP A 87 -0.09 2.65 -13.30
C TRP A 87 -1.11 3.78 -13.57
N ASP A 88 -1.58 3.96 -14.82
CA ASP A 88 -2.56 5.00 -15.11
C ASP A 88 -3.97 4.65 -14.60
N GLN A 89 -4.21 3.37 -14.36
CA GLN A 89 -5.46 2.80 -13.93
C GLN A 89 -5.17 1.79 -12.82
N CYS A 90 -6.13 1.57 -11.93
CA CYS A 90 -6.03 0.48 -10.97
C CYS A 90 -7.39 -0.18 -10.77
N PRO A 91 -7.83 -0.99 -11.75
CA PRO A 91 -9.13 -1.66 -11.69
C PRO A 91 -9.22 -2.72 -10.58
N ASP A 92 -8.08 -3.24 -10.13
CA ASP A 92 -7.95 -4.28 -9.12
C ASP A 92 -7.52 -3.73 -7.74
N CYS A 93 -7.40 -2.41 -7.59
CA CYS A 93 -7.02 -1.79 -6.32
C CYS A 93 -8.02 -2.11 -5.22
N THR A 94 -7.54 -2.70 -4.13
CA THR A 94 -8.34 -3.00 -2.93
C THR A 94 -7.59 -2.60 -1.67
N VAL A 95 -8.32 -2.23 -0.62
CA VAL A 95 -7.72 -2.00 0.69
C VAL A 95 -7.54 -3.35 1.38
N SER A 96 -6.34 -3.63 1.87
CA SER A 96 -6.00 -4.84 2.63
C SER A 96 -5.25 -4.48 3.91
N MET A 97 -5.22 -5.39 4.87
CA MET A 97 -4.37 -5.29 6.05
C MET A 97 -3.26 -6.33 5.93
N ARG A 98 -2.00 -5.91 6.05
CA ARG A 98 -0.83 -6.80 5.98
C ARG A 98 -0.11 -6.82 7.33
N HIS A 99 0.20 -8.01 7.83
CA HIS A 99 1.08 -8.16 8.99
C HIS A 99 2.48 -7.67 8.63
N THR A 100 3.08 -6.88 9.51
CA THR A 100 4.51 -6.59 9.39
C THR A 100 5.33 -7.79 9.84
N THR A 101 6.61 -7.80 9.50
CA THR A 101 7.59 -8.80 9.97
C THR A 101 7.57 -8.93 11.50
N ASP A 102 7.19 -7.86 12.21
CA ASP A 102 6.74 -7.90 13.59
C ASP A 102 5.26 -8.31 13.63
N SER A 103 4.99 -9.60 13.86
CA SER A 103 3.68 -10.23 13.67
C SER A 103 2.53 -9.64 14.50
N ASN A 104 2.84 -8.74 15.45
CA ASN A 104 1.87 -8.08 16.32
C ASN A 104 1.32 -6.76 15.78
N TYR A 105 1.76 -6.32 14.60
CA TYR A 105 1.34 -5.06 14.00
C TYR A 105 0.93 -5.25 12.54
N CYS A 106 -0.13 -4.56 12.14
CA CYS A 106 -0.61 -4.57 10.77
C CYS A 106 -0.65 -3.17 10.20
N ILE A 107 -0.42 -3.11 8.90
CA ILE A 107 -0.49 -1.89 8.12
C ILE A 107 -1.71 -1.99 7.21
N THR A 108 -2.53 -0.95 7.22
CA THR A 108 -3.55 -0.79 6.18
C THR A 108 -2.85 -0.35 4.90
N SER A 109 -2.96 -1.16 3.86
CA SER A 109 -2.32 -0.99 2.54
C SER A 109 -3.35 -0.97 1.42
N CYS A 110 -3.03 -0.30 0.32
CA CYS A 110 -3.66 -0.55 -0.97
C CYS A 110 -2.94 -1.72 -1.63
N ASN A 111 -3.69 -2.66 -2.21
CA ASN A 111 -3.18 -3.83 -2.92
C ASN A 111 -3.67 -3.80 -4.37
N SER A 112 -2.79 -4.17 -5.30
CA SER A 112 -3.10 -4.46 -6.69
C SER A 112 -2.35 -5.73 -7.10
N ALA A 113 -3.08 -6.80 -7.39
CA ALA A 113 -2.52 -8.07 -7.86
C ALA A 113 -1.84 -7.94 -9.23
N ALA A 114 -2.26 -6.97 -10.05
CA ALA A 114 -1.68 -6.66 -11.34
C ALA A 114 -0.63 -5.54 -11.28
N LYS A 115 -0.09 -5.23 -10.08
CA LYS A 115 1.00 -4.25 -9.87
C LYS A 115 0.72 -2.85 -10.46
N HIS A 116 -0.45 -2.29 -10.17
CA HIS A 116 -0.81 -0.96 -10.65
C HIS A 116 -0.35 0.19 -9.72
N ILE A 117 0.27 -0.11 -8.58
CA ILE A 117 0.68 0.91 -7.59
C ILE A 117 2.03 1.52 -8.00
N GLY A 118 2.02 2.79 -8.41
CA GLY A 118 3.21 3.61 -8.63
C GLY A 118 3.62 4.36 -7.36
N GLY A 119 4.92 4.41 -7.07
CA GLY A 119 5.45 5.00 -5.83
C GLY A 119 5.19 6.50 -5.70
N ASP A 120 5.41 7.26 -6.77
CA ASP A 120 5.19 8.71 -6.84
C ASP A 120 3.70 9.06 -6.89
N GLU A 121 2.87 8.31 -7.63
CA GLU A 121 1.43 8.55 -7.60
C GLU A 121 0.81 8.23 -6.24
N LEU A 122 1.25 7.14 -5.59
CA LEU A 122 0.78 6.81 -4.25
C LEU A 122 1.17 7.94 -3.28
N HIS A 123 2.39 8.46 -3.40
CA HIS A 123 2.85 9.59 -2.59
C HIS A 123 1.95 10.81 -2.74
N TYR A 124 1.64 11.18 -3.98
CA TYR A 124 0.74 12.29 -4.28
C TYR A 124 -0.62 12.14 -3.56
N TYR A 125 -1.26 10.98 -3.68
CA TYR A 125 -2.56 10.76 -3.03
C TYR A 125 -2.47 10.67 -1.50
N CYS A 126 -1.39 10.11 -0.96
CA CYS A 126 -1.15 10.11 0.48
C CYS A 126 -1.02 11.54 1.03
N LYS A 127 -0.27 12.42 0.35
CA LYS A 127 -0.18 13.84 0.71
C LYS A 127 -1.53 14.54 0.64
N GLN A 128 -2.30 14.29 -0.43
CA GLN A 128 -3.64 14.86 -0.59
C GLN A 128 -4.62 14.39 0.51
N ALA A 129 -4.44 13.16 1.00
CA ALA A 129 -5.21 12.59 2.09
C ALA A 129 -4.75 13.04 3.50
N GLY A 130 -3.72 13.88 3.59
CA GLY A 130 -3.20 14.45 4.85
C GLY A 130 -2.06 13.67 5.49
N ALA A 131 -1.44 12.73 4.78
CA ALA A 131 -0.28 12.01 5.28
C ALA A 131 1.04 12.77 5.04
N ASP A 132 2.10 12.38 5.75
CA ASP A 132 3.44 12.94 5.52
C ASP A 132 4.13 12.33 4.32
N GLY A 133 3.89 11.05 4.05
CA GLY A 133 4.43 10.35 2.89
C GLY A 133 3.79 8.99 2.65
N SER A 134 4.48 8.21 1.81
CA SER A 134 4.04 6.89 1.37
C SER A 134 5.23 5.97 1.18
N ASP A 135 4.96 4.68 1.22
CA ASP A 135 5.91 3.62 0.92
C ASP A 135 5.19 2.53 0.12
N ALA A 136 5.90 1.95 -0.85
CA ALA A 136 5.37 0.98 -1.80
C ALA A 136 6.33 -0.21 -1.88
N TYR A 137 5.78 -1.42 -1.97
CA TYR A 137 6.57 -2.65 -1.87
C TYR A 137 5.99 -3.81 -2.70
N PRO A 138 6.83 -4.81 -3.05
CA PRO A 138 6.40 -6.04 -3.69
C PRO A 138 5.47 -6.93 -2.83
#